data_AF-A0A5M8FSV0-F1
#
_entry.id   AF-A0A5M8FSV0-F1
#
_cell.length_a   1.000
_cell.length_b   1.000
_cell.length_c   1.000
_cell.angle_alpha   90.00
_cell.angle_beta   90.00
_cell.angle_gamma   90.00
#
_symmetry.space_group_name_H-M   'P 1'
#
loop_
_entity.id
_entity.type
_entity.pdbx_description
1 polymer ?
#
loop_
_entity_poly.entity_id
_entity_poly.type
_entity_poly.pdbx_seq_one_letter_code
_entity_poly.pdbx_strand_id
1 'polypeptide(L)'
;MELLNALFVSAPWATLRGGLHIAFLLVALYVLKQVYDLRAALGLRHLARPRAGFRFAVAGVALLFLAVLGYQASWQLSGTARPAFVAFMQLHDRRQFNPAHWIERGSILDHRGEVLAESRAGPTTDGQRLEVRRVYPHGPACAHVLGYTHPRFGTSGMEAAANVSLNGGSPETLLDWGELTRQLVTRDKRARGHDLVLNLDADLQQLAYERLRGRAGAVVMLRPADGAVRVLASSPSFDPNRVDAGLFRGTDPDARLLNRAVDGLYPPGSVFKVVLAAAALDAGLDPVLDCPAEGFTTSRRYPRIRDHDYYAARRAGRTWGGHGRIGLDRALIDSSNVYFAQLGVQLGHEAFHRAGDRFLFNHRIALTEGLSRSQFMRTARIEPIATSDRYGLAQAAIGQGKVLVTPAQMALIAAAVANDGVAMRPRLTTGEPAATLGRFMSDATARRLSGMMRRVVSEGTGRGIDTPELAIAGKTGTAQNPFGASHSWFIGFAPASSGQAAAGLAVAVLVEQGGYGSTTAAPIARDLLLRAQQRGLLP
;
A
#
# COMPACT_ATOMS: atom_id res chain seq x y z
N MET A 1 39.92 19.03 -0.07
CA MET A 1 38.65 18.59 0.53
C MET A 1 38.76 17.19 1.15
N GLU A 2 39.31 16.19 0.46
CA GLU A 2 39.53 14.84 1.00
C GLU A 2 40.50 14.78 2.19
N LEU A 3 41.59 15.57 2.14
CA LEU A 3 42.58 15.67 3.21
C LEU A 3 42.03 16.28 4.52
N LEU A 4 41.14 17.27 4.39
CA LEU A 4 40.40 17.86 5.52
C LEU A 4 39.42 16.84 6.12
N ASN A 5 38.72 16.07 5.27
CA ASN A 5 37.82 15.00 5.69
C ASN A 5 38.54 13.87 6.43
N ALA A 6 39.72 13.46 5.95
CA ALA A 6 40.56 12.48 6.63
C ALA A 6 41.01 12.97 8.02
N LEU A 7 41.34 14.26 8.12
CA LEU A 7 41.69 14.89 9.39
C LEU A 7 40.51 14.84 10.38
N PHE A 8 39.31 15.26 9.97
CA PHE A 8 38.11 15.32 10.83
C PHE A 8 37.61 13.97 11.35
N VAL A 9 37.94 12.88 10.65
CA VAL A 9 37.53 11.50 11.01
C VAL A 9 38.60 10.78 11.84
N SER A 10 39.81 11.34 11.93
CA SER A 10 40.94 10.73 12.64
C SER A 10 40.86 10.93 14.16
N ALA A 11 41.38 9.97 14.96
CA ALA A 11 41.49 10.09 16.41
C ALA A 11 42.20 11.39 16.90
N PRO A 12 43.23 11.92 16.18
CA PRO A 12 43.83 13.22 16.46
C PRO A 12 42.86 14.40 16.43
N TRP A 13 41.75 14.34 15.69
CA TRP A 13 40.79 15.45 15.63
C TRP A 13 40.05 15.65 16.94
N ALA A 14 39.79 14.61 17.72
CA ALA A 14 39.16 14.78 19.04
C ALA A 14 40.08 15.59 19.97
N THR A 15 41.38 15.29 19.96
CA THR A 15 42.41 16.04 20.69
C THR A 15 42.65 17.43 20.11
N LEU A 16 42.69 17.59 18.78
CA LEU A 16 42.87 18.88 18.12
C LEU A 16 41.67 19.79 18.34
N ARG A 17 40.46 19.24 18.31
CA ARG A 17 39.21 19.93 18.65
C ARG A 17 39.23 20.35 20.12
N GLY A 18 39.64 19.48 21.04
CA GLY A 18 39.84 19.84 22.45
C GLY A 18 40.83 21.00 22.61
N GLY A 19 41.98 20.92 21.93
CA GLY A 19 43.00 21.96 21.90
C GLY A 19 42.50 23.28 21.31
N LEU A 20 41.69 23.24 20.24
CA LEU A 20 41.08 24.42 19.63
C LEU A 20 40.03 25.07 20.54
N HIS A 21 39.25 24.29 21.29
CA HIS A 21 38.32 24.85 22.28
C HIS A 21 39.06 25.50 23.45
N ILE A 22 40.16 24.89 23.92
CA ILE A 22 41.03 25.46 24.96
C ILE A 22 41.69 26.73 24.43
N ALA A 23 42.23 26.72 23.22
CA ALA A 23 42.82 27.90 22.58
C ALA A 23 41.80 29.03 22.42
N PHE A 24 40.58 28.72 22.00
CA PHE A 24 39.49 29.70 21.91
C PHE A 24 39.13 30.29 23.28
N LEU A 25 39.00 29.44 24.33
CA LEU A 25 38.78 29.89 25.70
C LEU A 25 39.91 30.78 26.22
N LEU A 26 41.16 30.42 25.94
CA LEU A 26 42.34 31.20 26.31
C LEU A 26 42.38 32.55 25.58
N VAL A 27 42.05 32.59 24.28
CA VAL A 27 41.93 33.83 23.52
C VAL A 27 40.78 34.69 24.05
N ALA A 28 39.63 34.09 24.36
CA ALA A 28 38.50 34.80 24.94
C ALA A 28 38.84 35.39 26.31
N LEU A 29 39.48 34.62 27.20
CA LEU A 29 39.97 35.09 28.50
C LEU A 29 41.07 36.15 28.35
N TYR A 30 41.96 36.00 27.37
CA TYR A 30 42.99 36.99 27.07
C TYR A 30 42.37 38.30 26.56
N VAL A 31 41.38 38.25 25.67
CA VAL A 31 40.64 39.44 25.22
C VAL A 31 39.87 40.06 26.39
N LEU A 32 39.23 39.26 27.25
CA LEU A 32 38.54 39.76 28.45
C LEU A 32 39.51 40.46 29.39
N LYS A 33 40.69 39.86 29.61
CA LYS A 33 41.79 40.41 30.40
C LYS A 33 42.34 41.68 29.74
N GLN A 34 42.54 41.69 28.43
CA GLN A 34 43.00 42.88 27.70
C GLN A 34 41.97 44.00 27.76
N VAL A 35 40.67 43.71 27.70
CA VAL A 35 39.60 44.71 27.90
C VAL A 35 39.59 45.23 29.34
N TYR A 36 39.85 44.36 30.32
CA TYR A 36 39.98 44.74 31.73
C TYR A 36 41.24 45.59 31.98
N ASP A 37 42.36 45.19 31.40
CA ASP A 37 43.67 45.83 31.54
C ASP A 37 43.77 47.12 30.71
N LEU A 38 43.14 47.21 29.53
CA LEU A 38 43.00 48.48 28.78
C LEU A 38 42.33 49.53 29.66
N ARG A 39 41.36 49.11 30.48
CA ARG A 39 40.67 49.97 31.42
C ARG A 39 41.57 50.45 32.55
N ALA A 40 42.56 49.65 32.95
CA ALA A 40 43.56 50.00 33.96
C ALA A 40 44.71 50.85 33.37
N ALA A 41 45.14 50.56 32.14
CA ALA A 41 46.28 51.17 31.46
C ALA A 41 45.95 52.53 30.80
N LEU A 42 44.73 52.73 30.31
CA LEU A 42 44.31 54.01 29.69
C LEU A 42 44.13 55.15 30.70
N GLY A 43 44.40 54.93 31.99
CA GLY A 43 44.43 56.01 32.98
C GLY A 43 43.14 56.84 33.00
N LEU A 44 41.98 56.21 32.71
CA LEU A 44 40.69 56.87 32.60
C LEU A 44 40.13 57.18 34.00
N ARG A 45 40.91 57.91 34.80
CA ARG A 45 40.53 58.48 36.10
C ARG A 45 39.38 59.50 35.97
N HIS A 46 39.08 59.93 34.74
CA HIS A 46 38.03 60.89 34.41
C HIS A 46 36.71 60.24 33.95
N LEU A 47 36.67 58.93 33.73
CA LEU A 47 35.41 58.22 33.46
C LEU A 47 34.85 57.70 34.77
N ALA A 48 33.63 58.13 35.09
CA ALA A 48 32.90 57.74 36.29
C ALA A 48 32.97 56.21 36.51
N ARG A 49 33.15 55.79 37.77
CA ARG A 49 33.03 54.37 38.15
C ARG A 49 31.75 53.82 37.50
N PRO A 50 31.82 52.70 36.76
CA PRO A 50 30.65 52.19 36.07
C PRO A 50 29.52 52.04 37.09
N ARG A 51 28.42 52.76 36.87
CA ARG A 51 27.21 52.64 37.71
C ARG A 51 26.87 51.16 37.84
N ALA A 52 26.34 50.73 38.98
CA ALA A 52 26.03 49.32 39.23
C ALA A 52 25.29 48.67 38.03
N GLY A 53 24.38 49.41 37.39
CA GLY A 53 23.67 49.01 36.18
C GLY A 53 24.53 48.60 34.97
N PHE A 54 25.74 49.13 34.79
CA PHE A 54 26.64 48.73 33.69
C PHE A 54 27.22 47.32 33.91
N ARG A 55 27.51 46.95 35.17
CA ARG A 55 27.93 45.57 35.49
C ARG A 55 26.78 44.59 35.30
N PHE A 56 25.55 44.99 35.64
CA PHE A 56 24.34 44.21 35.35
C PHE A 56 24.10 44.04 33.84
N ALA A 57 24.32 45.09 33.03
CA ALA A 57 24.18 45.00 31.58
C ALA A 57 25.21 44.04 30.96
N VAL A 58 26.48 44.11 31.37
CA VAL A 58 27.52 43.19 30.88
C VAL A 58 27.24 41.75 31.32
N ALA A 59 26.83 41.53 32.57
CA ALA A 59 26.42 40.21 33.05
C ALA A 59 25.19 39.68 32.30
N GLY A 60 24.22 40.55 32.00
CA GLY A 60 23.03 40.21 31.22
C GLY A 60 23.36 39.81 29.78
N VAL A 61 24.26 40.53 29.11
CA VAL A 61 24.72 40.18 27.76
C VAL A 61 25.51 38.87 27.76
N ALA A 62 26.38 38.65 28.75
CA ALA A 62 27.10 37.39 28.89
C ALA A 62 26.16 36.20 29.15
N LEU A 63 25.13 36.38 29.99
CA LEU A 63 24.08 35.38 30.22
C LEU A 63 23.27 35.10 28.96
N LEU A 64 22.89 36.13 28.20
CA LEU A 64 22.20 35.98 26.91
C LEU A 64 23.06 35.22 25.90
N PHE A 65 24.35 35.53 25.82
CA PHE A 65 25.27 34.82 24.93
C PHE A 65 25.44 33.36 25.35
N LEU A 66 25.58 33.08 26.64
CA LEU A 66 25.61 31.72 27.17
C LEU A 66 24.28 30.97 26.94
N ALA A 67 23.14 31.67 27.03
CA ALA A 67 21.83 31.09 26.72
C ALA A 67 21.69 30.77 25.23
N VAL A 68 22.20 31.62 24.33
CA VAL A 68 22.24 31.36 22.89
C VAL A 68 23.17 30.18 22.57
N LEU A 69 24.36 30.13 23.18
CA LEU A 69 25.28 29.00 23.02
C LEU A 69 24.69 27.71 23.59
N GLY A 70 24.03 27.78 24.75
CA GLY A 70 23.31 26.65 25.34
C GLY A 70 22.16 26.18 24.46
N TYR A 71 21.39 27.11 23.88
CA TYR A 71 20.34 26.81 22.92
C TYR A 71 20.92 26.18 21.65
N GLN A 72 22.00 26.72 21.09
CA GLN A 72 22.66 26.18 19.90
C GLN A 72 23.30 24.81 20.16
N ALA A 73 23.95 24.61 21.30
CA ALA A 73 24.49 23.32 21.72
C ALA A 73 23.34 22.32 21.93
N SER A 74 22.24 22.73 22.57
CA SER A 74 21.03 21.90 22.68
C SER A 74 20.48 21.56 21.31
N TRP A 75 20.51 22.48 20.34
CA TRP A 75 20.04 22.26 18.98
C TRP A 75 20.95 21.30 18.20
N GLN A 76 22.28 21.37 18.41
CA GLN A 76 23.24 20.45 17.80
C GLN A 76 23.25 19.06 18.45
N LEU A 77 23.07 18.97 19.77
CA LEU A 77 23.07 17.72 20.54
C LEU A 77 21.71 17.02 20.51
N SER A 78 20.60 17.76 20.56
CA SER A 78 19.24 17.22 20.49
C SER A 78 18.64 17.25 19.10
N GLY A 79 19.23 17.96 18.13
CA GLY A 79 18.76 17.98 16.74
C GLY A 79 18.70 16.56 16.15
N THR A 80 19.75 15.78 16.36
CA THR A 80 19.80 14.35 15.98
C THR A 80 18.84 13.45 16.77
N ALA A 81 18.19 13.96 17.81
CA ALA A 81 17.18 13.28 18.62
C ALA A 81 15.75 13.83 18.39
N ARG A 82 15.60 14.96 17.69
CA ARG A 82 14.29 15.56 17.37
C ARG A 82 13.73 14.86 16.12
N PRO A 83 12.61 14.11 16.22
CA PRO A 83 12.10 13.29 15.12
C PRO A 83 11.80 14.08 13.85
N ALA A 84 11.22 15.28 14.01
CA ALA A 84 10.95 16.18 12.90
C ALA A 84 12.23 16.66 12.21
N PHE A 85 13.32 16.86 12.96
CA PHE A 85 14.60 17.30 12.42
C PHE A 85 15.37 16.15 11.76
N VAL A 86 15.45 14.97 12.38
CA VAL A 86 16.08 13.78 11.75
C VAL A 86 15.32 13.39 10.49
N ALA A 87 13.99 13.35 10.55
CA ALA A 87 13.16 13.09 9.38
C ALA A 87 13.36 14.19 8.33
N PHE A 88 13.39 15.47 8.71
CA PHE A 88 13.69 16.58 7.80
C PHE A 88 15.07 16.44 7.15
N MET A 89 16.10 16.15 7.92
CA MET A 89 17.48 15.95 7.44
C MET A 89 17.58 14.70 6.56
N GLN A 90 16.91 13.59 6.86
CA GLN A 90 16.90 12.42 5.99
C GLN A 90 16.09 12.65 4.70
N LEU A 91 15.02 13.46 4.76
CA LEU A 91 14.20 13.81 3.61
C LEU A 91 14.88 14.84 2.68
N HIS A 92 15.64 15.77 3.23
CA HIS A 92 16.15 16.94 2.50
C HIS A 92 17.68 17.08 2.49
N ASP A 93 18.41 16.52 3.46
CA ASP A 93 19.88 16.54 3.50
C ASP A 93 20.48 15.28 2.86
N ARG A 94 20.93 15.44 1.62
CA ARG A 94 21.52 14.40 0.76
C ARG A 94 23.02 14.20 0.97
N ARG A 95 23.64 14.83 1.98
CA ARG A 95 25.09 14.75 2.24
C ARG A 95 25.48 13.38 2.78
N GLN A 96 26.56 12.80 2.24
CA GLN A 96 27.14 11.50 2.67
C GLN A 96 27.54 11.44 4.16
N PHE A 97 27.71 12.59 4.82
CA PHE A 97 28.11 12.70 6.22
C PHE A 97 26.94 12.91 7.19
N ASN A 98 25.70 12.57 6.81
CA ASN A 98 24.57 12.65 7.72
C ASN A 98 24.64 11.49 8.76
N PRO A 99 24.82 11.77 10.07
CA PRO A 99 24.88 10.75 11.12
C PRO A 99 23.60 9.90 11.20
N ALA A 100 22.49 10.38 10.64
CA ALA A 100 21.24 9.64 10.51
C ALA A 100 21.32 8.45 9.53
N HIS A 101 22.42 8.31 8.76
CA HIS A 101 22.73 7.10 7.97
C HIS A 101 23.50 6.02 8.77
N TRP A 102 23.90 6.30 10.01
CA TRP A 102 24.60 5.33 10.87
C TRP A 102 23.68 4.56 11.81
N ILE A 103 22.38 4.88 11.80
CA ILE A 103 21.34 4.13 12.51
C ILE A 103 21.08 2.85 11.71
N GLU A 104 21.13 1.70 12.39
CA GLU A 104 20.73 0.44 11.81
C GLU A 104 19.22 0.42 11.69
N ARG A 105 18.71 0.58 10.47
CA ARG A 105 17.27 0.64 10.23
C ARG A 105 16.61 -0.69 10.61
N GLY A 106 15.52 -0.62 11.37
CA GLY A 106 14.75 -1.78 11.84
C GLY A 106 14.26 -2.66 10.69
N SER A 107 14.01 -3.93 10.99
CA SER A 107 13.55 -4.91 10.02
C SER A 107 12.06 -4.75 9.73
N ILE A 108 11.64 -5.06 8.50
CA ILE A 108 10.23 -5.24 8.16
C ILE A 108 9.98 -6.74 8.10
N LEU A 109 9.00 -7.21 8.88
CA LEU A 109 8.66 -8.61 9.04
C LEU A 109 7.25 -8.87 8.51
N ASP A 110 7.01 -10.10 8.06
CA ASP A 110 5.68 -10.62 7.77
C ASP A 110 4.94 -11.00 9.08
N HIS A 111 3.67 -11.41 8.98
CA HIS A 111 2.86 -11.69 10.17
C HIS A 111 3.33 -12.91 10.99
N ARG A 112 4.24 -13.71 10.45
CA ARG A 112 4.86 -14.87 11.10
C ARG A 112 6.31 -14.59 11.53
N GLY A 113 6.81 -13.37 11.32
CA GLY A 113 8.17 -12.97 11.67
C GLY A 113 9.20 -13.23 10.56
N GLU A 114 8.78 -13.61 9.35
CA GLU A 114 9.69 -13.77 8.21
C GLU A 114 10.21 -12.40 7.75
N VAL A 115 11.52 -12.33 7.44
CA VAL A 115 12.17 -11.06 7.11
C VAL A 115 11.84 -10.62 5.68
N LEU A 116 11.11 -9.51 5.56
CA LEU A 116 10.77 -8.89 4.28
C LEU A 116 11.78 -7.81 3.85
N ALA A 117 12.36 -7.09 4.82
CA ALA A 117 13.46 -6.16 4.61
C ALA A 117 14.32 -6.06 5.87
N GLU A 118 15.65 -5.97 5.71
CA GLU A 118 16.57 -5.83 6.83
C GLU A 118 17.82 -5.03 6.44
N SER A 119 18.56 -4.58 7.45
CA SER A 119 19.84 -3.90 7.28
C SER A 119 20.96 -4.91 7.50
N ARG A 120 21.83 -5.14 6.50
CA ARG A 120 23.01 -6.00 6.63
C ARG A 120 24.28 -5.17 6.56
N ALA A 121 25.19 -5.39 7.51
CA ALA A 121 26.53 -4.84 7.45
C ALA A 121 27.38 -5.67 6.49
N GLY A 122 28.01 -5.01 5.50
CA GLY A 122 28.95 -5.63 4.58
C GLY A 122 30.29 -4.86 4.55
N PRO A 123 31.41 -5.53 4.23
CA PRO A 123 32.67 -4.85 4.00
C PRO A 123 32.56 -3.96 2.75
N THR A 124 33.04 -2.71 2.84
CA THR A 124 33.19 -1.84 1.67
C THR A 124 34.18 -2.42 0.67
N THR A 125 34.10 -2.01 -0.60
CA THR A 125 35.04 -2.38 -1.68
C THR A 125 36.52 -2.12 -1.33
N ASP A 126 36.79 -1.13 -0.47
CA ASP A 126 38.14 -0.78 0.00
C ASP A 126 38.56 -1.51 1.30
N GLY A 127 37.71 -2.39 1.85
CA GLY A 127 38.00 -3.19 3.05
C GLY A 127 38.12 -2.42 4.38
N GLN A 128 38.12 -1.08 4.34
CA GLN A 128 38.39 -0.24 5.52
C GLN A 128 37.15 0.19 6.32
N ARG A 129 35.92 0.00 5.81
CA ARG A 129 34.66 0.38 6.49
C ARG A 129 33.56 -0.68 6.37
N LEU A 130 32.64 -0.68 7.33
CA LEU A 130 31.39 -1.45 7.29
C LEU A 130 30.26 -0.57 6.73
N GLU A 131 29.83 -0.84 5.50
CA GLU A 131 28.66 -0.21 4.89
C GLU A 131 27.40 -0.98 5.28
N VAL A 132 26.37 -0.27 5.76
CA VAL A 132 25.07 -0.86 6.05
C VAL A 132 24.24 -0.80 4.78
N ARG A 133 23.94 -1.96 4.20
CA ARG A 133 23.07 -2.06 3.03
C ARG A 133 21.69 -2.54 3.44
N ARG A 134 20.66 -1.88 2.90
CA ARG A 134 19.27 -2.36 3.00
C ARG A 134 19.06 -3.53 2.01
N VAL A 135 18.58 -4.66 2.50
CA VAL A 135 18.36 -5.90 1.74
C VAL A 135 16.90 -6.29 1.80
N TYR A 136 16.37 -6.75 0.67
CA TYR A 136 15.00 -7.20 0.48
C TYR A 136 15.01 -8.66 -0.02
N PRO A 137 14.92 -9.66 0.87
CA PRO A 137 15.09 -11.07 0.50
C PRO A 137 14.14 -11.57 -0.60
N HIS A 138 12.89 -11.10 -0.59
CA HIS A 138 11.86 -11.47 -1.58
C HIS A 138 11.89 -10.61 -2.86
N GLY A 139 12.82 -9.64 -2.94
CA GLY A 139 13.05 -8.82 -4.13
C GLY A 139 11.76 -8.27 -4.76
N PRO A 140 11.51 -8.49 -6.06
CA PRO A 140 10.35 -7.98 -6.77
C PRO A 140 8.97 -8.39 -6.22
N ALA A 141 8.84 -9.53 -5.53
CA ALA A 141 7.54 -10.01 -5.07
C ALA A 141 6.89 -9.07 -4.04
N CYS A 142 7.70 -8.41 -3.21
CA CYS A 142 7.24 -7.52 -2.15
C CYS A 142 7.49 -6.03 -2.46
N ALA A 143 8.12 -5.71 -3.59
CA ALA A 143 8.64 -4.38 -3.90
C ALA A 143 7.59 -3.27 -3.88
N HIS A 144 6.37 -3.55 -4.37
CA HIS A 144 5.29 -2.56 -4.39
C HIS A 144 4.70 -2.26 -3.01
N VAL A 145 4.81 -3.19 -2.06
CA VAL A 145 4.36 -2.96 -0.68
C VAL A 145 5.48 -2.30 0.11
N LEU A 146 6.66 -2.91 0.11
CA LEU A 146 7.79 -2.44 0.90
C LEU A 146 8.33 -1.10 0.38
N GLY A 147 8.35 -0.93 -0.93
CA GLY A 147 9.11 0.11 -1.59
C GLY A 147 10.60 -0.20 -1.58
N TYR A 148 11.39 0.86 -1.55
CA TYR A 148 12.85 0.79 -1.47
C TYR A 148 13.39 1.91 -0.59
N THR A 149 14.64 1.77 -0.16
CA THR A 149 15.45 2.84 0.43
C THR A 149 16.72 3.00 -0.39
N HIS A 150 16.90 4.16 -1.02
CA HIS A 150 18.06 4.42 -1.86
C HIS A 150 18.64 5.83 -1.62
N PRO A 151 19.97 5.99 -1.40
CA PRO A 151 20.57 7.29 -1.10
C PRO A 151 20.27 8.39 -2.14
N ARG A 152 20.25 8.01 -3.42
CA ARG A 152 19.97 8.94 -4.53
C ARG A 152 18.47 9.17 -4.81
N PHE A 153 17.66 8.12 -4.69
CA PHE A 153 16.28 8.08 -5.19
C PHE A 153 15.23 8.14 -4.08
N GLY A 154 15.65 8.29 -2.82
CA GLY A 154 14.78 8.44 -1.66
C GLY A 154 14.18 7.12 -1.19
N THR A 155 13.03 7.22 -0.52
CA THR A 155 12.27 6.09 0.03
C THR A 155 10.88 6.01 -0.58
N SER A 156 10.30 4.81 -0.65
CA SER A 156 8.94 4.57 -1.15
C SER A 156 8.19 3.50 -0.32
N GLY A 157 6.91 3.25 -0.60
CA GLY A 157 6.13 2.19 0.05
C GLY A 157 6.13 2.25 1.59
N MET A 158 6.15 1.07 2.23
CA MET A 158 6.26 0.96 3.68
C MET A 158 7.57 1.50 4.24
N GLU A 159 8.66 1.51 3.48
CA GLU A 159 9.92 2.16 3.89
C GLU A 159 9.71 3.67 4.08
N ALA A 160 8.97 4.33 3.18
CA ALA A 160 8.60 5.73 3.38
C ALA A 160 7.55 5.91 4.48
N ALA A 161 6.55 5.01 4.56
CA ALA A 161 5.46 5.09 5.53
C ALA A 161 5.96 5.00 6.98
N ALA A 162 6.82 4.03 7.26
CA ALA A 162 7.37 3.75 8.58
C ALA A 162 8.76 4.37 8.80
N ASN A 163 9.18 5.33 7.96
CA ASN A 163 10.54 5.86 7.98
C ASN A 163 11.01 6.33 9.37
N VAL A 164 10.13 7.00 10.12
CA VAL A 164 10.44 7.49 11.47
C VAL A 164 10.68 6.33 12.44
N SER A 165 9.75 5.37 12.50
CA SER A 165 9.84 4.21 13.39
C SER A 165 11.03 3.31 13.06
N LEU A 166 11.22 3.00 11.77
CA LEU A 166 12.32 2.16 11.28
C LEU A 166 13.70 2.79 11.52
N ASN A 167 13.80 4.10 11.71
CA ASN A 167 15.05 4.79 12.05
C ASN A 167 15.16 5.10 13.56
N GLY A 168 14.37 4.46 14.42
CA GLY A 168 14.47 4.62 15.88
C GLY A 168 13.85 5.90 16.42
N GLY A 169 13.00 6.56 15.64
CA GLY A 169 12.26 7.74 16.08
C GLY A 169 11.10 7.40 16.99
N SER A 170 11.36 7.25 18.30
CA SER A 170 10.64 7.88 19.43
C SER A 170 11.07 7.27 20.78
N PRO A 171 11.85 7.98 21.61
CA PRO A 171 11.84 7.76 23.06
C PRO A 171 10.64 8.53 23.64
N GLU A 172 9.52 7.85 23.88
CA GLU A 172 8.34 8.48 24.53
C GLU A 172 8.50 8.52 26.06
N THR A 173 9.37 7.67 26.63
CA THR A 173 9.64 7.63 28.07
C THR A 173 11.06 8.04 28.45
N LEU A 174 11.22 8.55 29.68
CA LEU A 174 12.52 8.87 30.30
C LEU A 174 13.51 7.68 30.31
N LEU A 175 13.00 6.44 30.29
CA LEU A 175 13.78 5.21 30.20
C LEU A 175 14.39 5.00 28.81
N ASP A 176 13.64 5.30 27.74
CA ASP A 176 14.13 5.24 26.35
C ASP A 176 15.19 6.31 26.06
N TRP A 177 15.09 7.47 26.73
CA TRP A 177 16.15 8.48 26.76
C TRP A 177 17.43 7.96 27.42
N GLY A 178 17.28 7.16 28.48
CA GLY A 178 18.39 6.46 29.15
C GLY A 178 19.07 5.45 28.23
N GLU A 179 18.32 4.70 27.43
CA GLU A 179 18.89 3.71 26.51
C GLU A 179 19.57 4.37 25.28
N LEU A 180 18.99 5.44 24.72
CA LEU A 180 19.62 6.21 23.64
C LEU A 180 20.93 6.88 24.11
N THR A 181 20.94 7.46 25.31
CA THR A 181 22.15 8.05 25.90
C THR A 181 23.19 6.99 26.24
N ARG A 182 22.78 5.83 26.76
CA ARG A 182 23.67 4.69 27.00
C ARG A 182 24.28 4.17 25.69
N GLN A 183 23.50 4.06 24.62
CA GLN A 183 23.95 3.65 23.28
C GLN A 183 24.91 4.65 22.63
N LEU A 184 24.71 5.95 22.81
CA LEU A 184 25.63 7.00 22.34
C LEU A 184 26.94 7.07 23.15
N VAL A 185 26.90 6.67 24.42
CA VAL A 185 28.08 6.61 25.31
C VAL A 185 28.86 5.31 25.09
N THR A 186 28.19 4.19 24.80
CA THR A 186 28.84 2.94 24.38
C THR A 186 29.18 3.00 22.90
N ARG A 187 30.42 3.40 22.58
CA ARG A 187 30.96 3.54 21.21
C ARG A 187 30.76 2.33 20.26
N ASP A 188 30.34 1.17 20.78
CA ASP A 188 30.32 -0.10 20.06
C ASP A 188 28.92 -0.58 19.58
N LYS A 189 27.83 0.11 19.93
CA LYS A 189 26.48 -0.29 19.46
C LYS A 189 25.82 0.83 18.66
N ARG A 190 25.68 0.63 17.34
CA ARG A 190 24.87 1.50 16.48
C ARG A 190 23.43 1.50 17.02
N ALA A 191 22.83 2.69 17.14
CA ALA A 191 21.41 2.79 17.46
C ALA A 191 20.60 2.04 16.39
N ARG A 192 19.72 1.12 16.82
CA ARG A 192 18.86 0.32 15.93
C ARG A 192 17.43 0.85 16.01
N GLY A 193 16.78 0.97 14.85
CA GLY A 193 15.36 1.35 14.80
C GLY A 193 14.40 0.22 15.10
N HIS A 194 13.12 0.56 15.26
CA HIS A 194 12.08 -0.42 15.61
C HIS A 194 11.72 -1.30 14.41
N ASP A 195 11.43 -2.57 14.69
CA ASP A 195 10.93 -3.49 13.67
C ASP A 195 9.45 -3.22 13.38
N LEU A 196 9.05 -3.40 12.12
CA LEU A 196 7.68 -3.24 11.65
C LEU A 196 7.13 -4.60 11.24
N VAL A 197 6.00 -5.00 11.82
CA VAL A 197 5.31 -6.25 11.45
C VAL A 197 4.12 -5.95 10.54
N LEU A 198 4.14 -6.53 9.34
CA LEU A 198 3.06 -6.44 8.36
C LEU A 198 2.09 -7.61 8.47
N ASN A 199 0.87 -7.44 7.97
CA ASN A 199 -0.10 -8.53 7.82
C ASN A 199 0.21 -9.43 6.61
N LEU A 200 1.14 -9.04 5.74
CA LEU A 200 1.54 -9.85 4.58
C LEU A 200 1.99 -11.24 5.01
N ASP A 201 1.71 -12.24 4.18
CA ASP A 201 2.30 -13.58 4.28
C ASP A 201 3.32 -13.75 3.14
N ALA A 202 4.60 -13.88 3.50
CA ALA A 202 5.70 -13.80 2.52
C ALA A 202 5.62 -14.90 1.44
N ASP A 203 5.24 -16.12 1.83
CA ASP A 203 5.10 -17.27 0.94
C ASP A 203 3.93 -17.10 -0.03
N LEU A 204 2.76 -16.63 0.44
CA LEU A 204 1.64 -16.32 -0.44
C LEU A 204 1.94 -15.16 -1.39
N GLN A 205 2.65 -14.14 -0.91
CA GLN A 205 3.08 -13.00 -1.72
C GLN A 205 4.03 -13.46 -2.84
N GLN A 206 5.00 -14.32 -2.51
CA GLN A 206 5.92 -14.92 -3.46
C GLN A 206 5.19 -15.80 -4.49
N LEU A 207 4.32 -16.70 -4.04
CA LEU A 207 3.51 -17.53 -4.92
C LEU A 207 2.67 -16.67 -5.86
N ALA A 208 2.01 -15.62 -5.35
CA ALA A 208 1.21 -14.72 -6.19
C ALA A 208 2.04 -14.07 -7.30
N TYR A 209 3.25 -13.60 -6.97
CA TYR A 209 4.17 -13.03 -7.95
C TYR A 209 4.63 -14.05 -8.99
N GLU A 210 4.99 -15.27 -8.57
CA GLU A 210 5.39 -16.37 -9.47
C GLU A 210 4.26 -16.78 -10.41
N ARG A 211 3.03 -16.83 -9.91
CA ARG A 211 1.85 -17.17 -10.70
C ARG A 211 1.48 -16.08 -11.70
N LEU A 212 1.86 -14.83 -11.44
CA LEU A 212 1.76 -13.74 -12.42
C LEU A 212 2.95 -13.66 -13.37
N ARG A 213 4.09 -14.29 -13.05
CA ARG A 213 5.38 -14.10 -13.75
C ARG A 213 5.22 -14.20 -15.27
N GLY A 214 5.76 -13.20 -15.97
CA GLY A 214 5.67 -13.06 -17.43
C GLY A 214 4.35 -12.46 -17.93
N ARG A 215 3.43 -12.07 -17.03
CA ARG A 215 2.16 -11.44 -17.37
C ARG A 215 1.94 -10.19 -16.51
N ALA A 216 1.38 -9.15 -17.11
CA ALA A 216 0.94 -7.97 -16.38
C ALA A 216 -0.34 -8.28 -15.60
N GLY A 217 -0.42 -7.84 -14.34
CA GLY A 217 -1.54 -8.16 -13.49
C GLY A 217 -1.29 -7.89 -12.01
N ALA A 218 -2.25 -8.31 -11.19
CA ALA A 218 -2.22 -8.14 -9.75
C ALA A 218 -3.00 -9.23 -9.03
N VAL A 219 -2.59 -9.50 -7.80
CA VAL A 219 -3.30 -10.37 -6.86
C VAL A 219 -3.44 -9.62 -5.55
N VAL A 220 -4.66 -9.61 -5.01
CA VAL A 220 -4.93 -9.08 -3.67
C VAL A 220 -5.62 -10.14 -2.85
N MET A 221 -5.14 -10.40 -1.64
CA MET A 221 -5.81 -11.25 -0.66
C MET A 221 -5.92 -10.54 0.67
N LEU A 222 -7.11 -10.59 1.28
CA LEU A 222 -7.34 -10.00 2.59
C LEU A 222 -8.31 -10.83 3.43
N ARG A 223 -8.15 -10.74 4.75
CA ARG A 223 -9.04 -11.42 5.71
C ARG A 223 -10.36 -10.64 5.84
N PRO A 224 -11.52 -11.26 5.57
CA PRO A 224 -12.81 -10.57 5.63
C PRO A 224 -13.15 -10.00 7.00
N ALA A 225 -12.85 -10.73 8.08
CA ALA A 225 -13.23 -10.35 9.44
C ALA A 225 -12.59 -9.05 9.96
N ASP A 226 -11.41 -8.66 9.46
CA ASP A 226 -10.67 -7.54 10.04
C ASP A 226 -9.83 -6.72 9.05
N GLY A 227 -9.91 -7.04 7.76
CA GLY A 227 -9.20 -6.31 6.71
C GLY A 227 -7.71 -6.60 6.62
N ALA A 228 -7.15 -7.58 7.35
CA ALA A 228 -5.72 -7.89 7.28
C ALA A 228 -5.29 -8.27 5.86
N VAL A 229 -4.43 -7.47 5.23
CA VAL A 229 -3.94 -7.72 3.87
C VAL A 229 -2.85 -8.78 3.91
N ARG A 230 -3.12 -9.95 3.31
CA ARG A 230 -2.18 -11.07 3.22
C ARG A 230 -1.33 -11.04 1.96
N VAL A 231 -1.91 -10.59 0.85
CA VAL A 231 -1.23 -10.46 -0.45
C VAL A 231 -1.61 -9.14 -1.09
N LEU A 232 -0.61 -8.42 -1.62
CA LEU A 232 -0.78 -7.22 -2.44
C LEU A 232 0.29 -7.22 -3.55
N ALA A 233 0.18 -8.19 -4.45
CA ALA A 233 1.16 -8.45 -5.50
C ALA A 233 0.80 -7.70 -6.80
N SER A 234 1.82 -7.22 -7.50
CA SER A 234 1.70 -6.59 -8.82
C SER A 234 2.87 -7.04 -9.70
N SER A 235 2.59 -7.28 -10.98
CA SER A 235 3.53 -7.77 -11.98
C SER A 235 3.32 -7.04 -13.30
N PRO A 236 4.37 -6.74 -14.09
CA PRO A 236 5.77 -6.83 -13.72
C PRO A 236 6.13 -5.86 -12.58
N SER A 237 7.17 -6.20 -11.82
CA SER A 237 7.67 -5.38 -10.70
C SER A 237 9.15 -5.06 -10.87
N PHE A 238 9.73 -4.33 -9.91
CA PHE A 238 11.14 -3.92 -9.90
C PHE A 238 11.87 -4.59 -8.74
N ASP A 239 13.20 -4.74 -8.84
CA ASP A 239 14.01 -5.25 -7.71
C ASP A 239 14.43 -4.09 -6.79
N PRO A 240 13.92 -4.03 -5.54
CA PRO A 240 14.27 -2.97 -4.59
C PRO A 240 15.73 -3.03 -4.14
N ASN A 241 16.45 -4.14 -4.39
CA ASN A 241 17.89 -4.24 -4.15
C ASN A 241 18.74 -3.61 -5.26
N ARG A 242 18.15 -3.30 -6.43
CA ARG A 242 18.83 -2.83 -7.65
C ARG A 242 18.09 -1.63 -8.27
N VAL A 243 17.93 -0.57 -7.47
CA VAL A 243 17.30 0.67 -7.93
C VAL A 243 18.32 1.53 -8.69
N ASP A 244 18.05 1.80 -9.96
CA ASP A 244 18.89 2.66 -10.81
C ASP A 244 18.09 3.80 -11.46
N ALA A 245 18.79 4.69 -12.18
CA ALA A 245 18.17 5.84 -12.83
C ALA A 245 17.24 5.45 -13.99
N GLY A 246 17.43 4.27 -14.61
CA GLY A 246 16.61 3.75 -15.69
C GLY A 246 15.19 3.42 -15.25
N LEU A 247 15.01 2.94 -14.01
CA LEU A 247 13.70 2.65 -13.43
C LEU A 247 12.76 3.86 -13.41
N PHE A 248 13.30 5.08 -13.29
CA PHE A 248 12.52 6.32 -13.21
C PHE A 248 12.43 7.08 -14.54
N ARG A 249 12.95 6.53 -15.64
CA ARG A 249 12.76 7.13 -16.97
C ARG A 249 11.34 6.82 -17.44
N GLY A 250 10.64 7.82 -17.99
CA GLY A 250 9.23 7.74 -18.40
C GLY A 250 8.92 6.81 -19.59
N THR A 251 9.79 5.85 -19.90
CA THR A 251 9.70 4.95 -21.07
C THR A 251 9.80 3.47 -20.69
N ASP A 252 9.47 3.10 -19.44
CA ASP A 252 9.44 1.69 -19.05
C ASP A 252 8.19 1.01 -19.66
N PRO A 253 8.33 0.16 -20.70
CA PRO A 253 7.18 -0.45 -21.38
C PRO A 253 6.39 -1.40 -20.47
N ASP A 254 7.05 -1.94 -19.43
CA ASP A 254 6.43 -2.86 -18.46
C ASP A 254 5.75 -2.10 -17.31
N ALA A 255 5.94 -0.78 -17.24
CA ALA A 255 5.45 0.10 -16.17
C ALA A 255 5.73 -0.49 -14.78
N ARG A 256 6.96 -0.95 -14.54
CA ARG A 256 7.34 -1.71 -13.33
C ARG A 256 7.13 -0.96 -12.01
N LEU A 257 7.00 0.37 -12.04
CA LEU A 257 6.68 1.17 -10.85
C LEU A 257 5.17 1.24 -10.53
N LEU A 258 4.30 0.91 -11.50
CA LEU A 258 2.84 0.94 -11.29
C LEU A 258 2.44 -0.20 -10.36
N ASN A 259 1.87 0.15 -9.20
CA ASN A 259 1.21 -0.83 -8.35
C ASN A 259 -0.19 -1.13 -8.90
N ARG A 260 -0.27 -2.14 -9.76
CA ARG A 260 -1.52 -2.55 -10.43
C ARG A 260 -2.62 -2.97 -9.46
N ALA A 261 -2.26 -3.41 -8.25
CA ALA A 261 -3.23 -3.83 -7.24
C ALA A 261 -4.07 -2.68 -6.70
N VAL A 262 -3.47 -1.49 -6.53
CA VAL A 262 -4.10 -0.35 -5.80
C VAL A 262 -4.26 0.91 -6.63
N ASP A 263 -3.47 1.07 -7.70
CA ASP A 263 -3.49 2.25 -8.56
C ASP A 263 -3.98 1.97 -9.98
N GLY A 264 -3.88 0.71 -10.43
CA GLY A 264 -4.31 0.28 -11.75
C GLY A 264 -5.84 0.26 -11.87
N LEU A 265 -6.36 0.96 -12.87
CA LEU A 265 -7.80 1.06 -13.14
C LEU A 265 -8.15 0.27 -14.40
N TYR A 266 -9.01 -0.73 -14.23
CA TYR A 266 -9.34 -1.67 -15.30
C TYR A 266 -10.85 -1.89 -15.40
N PRO A 267 -11.38 -2.17 -16.59
CA PRO A 267 -12.76 -2.58 -16.73
C PRO A 267 -12.97 -3.91 -15.98
N PRO A 268 -13.93 -4.00 -15.05
CA PRO A 268 -14.17 -5.22 -14.28
C PRO A 268 -14.81 -6.34 -15.11
N GLY A 269 -15.59 -5.98 -16.14
CA GLY A 269 -16.46 -6.94 -16.82
C GLY A 269 -17.37 -7.67 -15.82
N SER A 270 -17.54 -8.98 -16.00
CA SER A 270 -18.54 -9.75 -15.26
C SER A 270 -18.32 -9.86 -13.74
N VAL A 271 -17.16 -9.49 -13.18
CA VAL A 271 -17.04 -9.43 -11.70
C VAL A 271 -17.84 -8.28 -11.09
N PHE A 272 -18.15 -7.24 -11.88
CA PHE A 272 -19.00 -6.13 -11.43
C PHE A 272 -20.46 -6.54 -11.18
N LYS A 273 -20.91 -7.63 -11.80
CA LYS A 273 -22.28 -8.16 -11.62
C LYS A 273 -22.58 -8.53 -10.17
N VAL A 274 -21.56 -8.81 -9.35
CA VAL A 274 -21.73 -9.02 -7.90
C VAL A 274 -22.22 -7.75 -7.22
N VAL A 275 -21.69 -6.58 -7.60
CA VAL A 275 -22.11 -5.27 -7.08
C VAL A 275 -23.55 -4.97 -7.51
N LEU A 276 -23.84 -5.19 -8.80
CA LEU A 276 -25.18 -4.95 -9.32
C LEU A 276 -26.23 -5.90 -8.70
N ALA A 277 -25.89 -7.17 -8.53
CA ALA A 277 -26.75 -8.15 -7.86
C ALA A 277 -27.01 -7.74 -6.40
N ALA A 278 -25.98 -7.29 -5.68
CA ALA A 278 -26.14 -6.79 -4.32
C ALA A 278 -27.09 -5.58 -4.25
N ALA A 279 -26.90 -4.62 -5.15
CA ALA A 279 -27.74 -3.43 -5.23
C ALA A 279 -29.20 -3.74 -5.57
N ALA A 280 -29.43 -4.68 -6.48
CA ALA A 280 -30.77 -5.11 -6.87
C ALA A 280 -31.47 -5.87 -5.72
N LEU A 281 -30.77 -6.81 -5.06
CA LEU A 281 -31.30 -7.57 -3.94
C LEU A 281 -31.68 -6.68 -2.75
N ASP A 282 -30.80 -5.74 -2.37
CA ASP A 282 -31.10 -4.79 -1.28
C ASP A 282 -32.26 -3.85 -1.64
N ALA A 283 -32.51 -3.61 -2.92
CA ALA A 283 -33.67 -2.86 -3.41
C ALA A 283 -34.94 -3.71 -3.57
N GLY A 284 -34.90 -5.00 -3.24
CA GLY A 284 -36.01 -5.94 -3.45
C GLY A 284 -36.29 -6.28 -4.92
N LEU A 285 -35.35 -6.01 -5.81
CA LEU A 285 -35.47 -6.24 -7.25
C LEU A 285 -34.84 -7.57 -7.65
N ASP A 286 -35.68 -8.59 -7.87
CA ASP A 286 -35.26 -9.94 -8.30
C ASP A 286 -36.18 -10.49 -9.40
N PRO A 287 -36.16 -9.90 -10.61
CA PRO A 287 -37.07 -10.27 -11.68
C PRO A 287 -36.63 -11.56 -12.40
N VAL A 288 -37.61 -12.28 -12.96
CA VAL A 288 -37.33 -13.31 -13.99
C VAL A 288 -37.40 -12.65 -15.36
N LEU A 289 -36.26 -12.59 -16.05
CA LEU A 289 -36.12 -11.87 -17.32
C LEU A 289 -35.87 -12.82 -18.48
N ASP A 290 -36.42 -12.49 -19.64
CA ASP A 290 -36.11 -13.20 -20.87
C ASP A 290 -34.74 -12.76 -21.41
N CYS A 291 -33.91 -13.75 -21.75
CA CYS A 291 -32.53 -13.56 -22.18
C CYS A 291 -32.31 -14.22 -23.55
N PRO A 292 -32.78 -13.57 -24.63
CA PRO A 292 -32.75 -14.15 -25.97
C PRO A 292 -31.36 -14.04 -26.61
N ALA A 293 -31.09 -14.90 -27.59
CA ALA A 293 -29.80 -14.97 -28.30
C ALA A 293 -29.43 -13.67 -29.01
N GLU A 294 -30.42 -12.95 -29.52
CA GLU A 294 -30.26 -11.68 -30.24
C GLU A 294 -29.63 -10.61 -29.34
N GLY A 295 -29.82 -10.74 -28.03
CA GLY A 295 -29.32 -9.82 -27.01
C GLY A 295 -30.19 -8.60 -26.77
N PHE A 296 -29.74 -7.76 -25.85
CA PHE A 296 -30.48 -6.60 -25.34
C PHE A 296 -29.88 -5.28 -25.82
N THR A 297 -30.72 -4.29 -26.11
CA THR A 297 -30.30 -2.90 -26.32
C THR A 297 -31.43 -1.94 -25.91
N THR A 298 -31.05 -0.77 -25.40
CA THR A 298 -31.98 0.33 -25.11
C THR A 298 -32.06 1.35 -26.25
N SER A 299 -31.30 1.15 -27.33
CA SER A 299 -31.25 2.07 -28.46
C SER A 299 -30.91 1.34 -29.77
N ARG A 300 -31.57 1.72 -30.87
CA ARG A 300 -31.25 1.22 -32.21
C ARG A 300 -29.89 1.73 -32.72
N ARG A 301 -29.34 2.79 -32.10
CA ARG A 301 -28.05 3.38 -32.49
C ARG A 301 -26.85 2.54 -32.04
N TYR A 302 -27.01 1.72 -31.01
CA TYR A 302 -25.92 0.97 -30.39
C TYR A 302 -26.09 -0.54 -30.61
N PRO A 303 -24.97 -1.29 -30.67
CA PRO A 303 -25.03 -2.74 -30.85
C PRO A 303 -25.74 -3.40 -29.67
N ARG A 304 -26.34 -4.57 -29.92
CA ARG A 304 -26.94 -5.38 -28.85
C ARG A 304 -25.86 -5.97 -27.96
N ILE A 305 -26.06 -5.86 -26.65
CA ILE A 305 -25.31 -6.56 -25.62
C ILE A 305 -25.72 -8.03 -25.67
N ARG A 306 -24.74 -8.93 -25.80
CA ARG A 306 -24.94 -10.37 -25.95
C ARG A 306 -24.10 -11.15 -24.95
N ASP A 307 -24.55 -12.37 -24.68
CA ASP A 307 -23.84 -13.31 -23.81
C ASP A 307 -22.62 -13.91 -24.49
N HIS A 308 -21.70 -14.43 -23.68
CA HIS A 308 -20.47 -15.05 -24.20
C HIS A 308 -20.79 -16.27 -25.07
N ASP A 309 -21.80 -17.05 -24.69
CA ASP A 309 -22.27 -18.25 -25.36
C ASP A 309 -22.70 -18.00 -26.80
N TYR A 310 -23.30 -16.84 -27.08
CA TYR A 310 -23.59 -16.40 -28.45
C TYR A 310 -22.32 -16.37 -29.30
N TYR A 311 -21.25 -15.74 -28.80
CA TYR A 311 -19.98 -15.65 -29.53
C TYR A 311 -19.25 -16.99 -29.60
N ALA A 312 -19.39 -17.85 -28.59
CA ALA A 312 -18.83 -19.20 -28.60
C ALA A 312 -19.53 -20.09 -29.64
N ALA A 313 -20.86 -20.10 -29.68
CA ALA A 313 -21.63 -20.85 -30.67
C ALA A 313 -21.33 -20.37 -32.09
N ARG A 314 -21.30 -19.04 -32.32
CA ARG A 314 -20.97 -18.47 -33.64
C ARG A 314 -19.58 -18.88 -34.12
N ARG A 315 -18.57 -18.89 -33.23
CA ARG A 315 -17.21 -19.38 -33.56
C ARG A 315 -17.18 -20.87 -33.90
N ALA A 316 -18.09 -21.64 -33.31
CA ALA A 316 -18.26 -23.07 -33.56
C ALA A 316 -19.21 -23.38 -34.74
N GLY A 317 -19.66 -22.38 -35.51
CA GLY A 317 -20.62 -22.57 -36.61
C GLY A 317 -22.02 -23.00 -36.15
N ARG A 318 -22.37 -22.81 -34.88
CA ARG A 318 -23.67 -23.16 -34.29
C ARG A 318 -24.48 -21.92 -33.97
N THR A 319 -25.79 -22.09 -33.88
CA THR A 319 -26.70 -21.11 -33.30
C THR A 319 -26.88 -21.40 -31.81
N TRP A 320 -26.99 -20.34 -31.01
CA TRP A 320 -27.32 -20.42 -29.58
C TRP A 320 -28.70 -19.82 -29.37
N GLY A 321 -29.54 -20.46 -28.55
CA GLY A 321 -30.95 -20.07 -28.35
C GLY A 321 -31.18 -18.99 -27.30
N GLY A 322 -30.14 -18.50 -26.62
CA GLY A 322 -30.29 -17.69 -25.43
C GLY A 322 -30.41 -18.54 -24.16
N HIS A 323 -30.43 -17.89 -23.00
CA HIS A 323 -30.74 -18.57 -21.73
C HIS A 323 -32.25 -18.72 -21.49
N GLY A 324 -33.09 -18.05 -22.30
CA GLY A 324 -34.53 -17.98 -22.08
C GLY A 324 -34.87 -17.20 -20.81
N ARG A 325 -35.97 -17.58 -20.14
CA ARG A 325 -36.40 -16.92 -18.91
C ARG A 325 -35.62 -17.43 -17.71
N ILE A 326 -34.77 -16.58 -17.14
CA ILE A 326 -33.93 -16.89 -15.98
C ILE A 326 -34.08 -15.82 -14.89
N GLY A 327 -33.91 -16.21 -13.64
CA GLY A 327 -33.79 -15.30 -12.48
C GLY A 327 -32.34 -14.98 -12.13
N LEU A 328 -32.13 -14.14 -11.12
CA LEU A 328 -30.82 -13.62 -10.73
C LEU A 328 -29.80 -14.72 -10.43
N ASP A 329 -30.21 -15.77 -9.71
CA ASP A 329 -29.34 -16.88 -9.33
C ASP A 329 -28.71 -17.54 -10.55
N ARG A 330 -29.54 -17.96 -11.52
CA ARG A 330 -29.06 -18.60 -12.74
C ARG A 330 -28.27 -17.62 -13.60
N ALA A 331 -28.69 -16.36 -13.65
CA ALA A 331 -27.99 -15.32 -14.39
C ALA A 331 -26.58 -15.05 -13.85
N LEU A 332 -26.36 -15.11 -12.54
CA LEU A 332 -25.02 -14.94 -11.95
C LEU A 332 -24.13 -16.16 -12.23
N ILE A 333 -24.69 -17.38 -12.11
CA ILE A 333 -24.00 -18.66 -12.36
C ILE A 333 -23.52 -18.76 -13.81
N ASP A 334 -24.42 -18.52 -14.75
CA ASP A 334 -24.15 -18.53 -16.20
C ASP A 334 -23.49 -17.24 -16.67
N SER A 335 -23.47 -16.21 -15.82
CA SER A 335 -22.86 -14.93 -16.12
C SER A 335 -23.49 -14.22 -17.33
N SER A 336 -24.83 -14.24 -17.46
CA SER A 336 -25.56 -13.61 -18.57
C SER A 336 -25.42 -12.08 -18.56
N ASN A 337 -24.71 -11.52 -19.55
CA ASN A 337 -24.72 -10.09 -19.86
C ASN A 337 -26.12 -9.57 -20.18
N VAL A 338 -26.94 -10.34 -20.90
CA VAL A 338 -28.30 -9.91 -21.31
C VAL A 338 -29.18 -9.68 -20.09
N TYR A 339 -29.16 -10.60 -19.12
CA TYR A 339 -29.89 -10.43 -17.86
C TYR A 339 -29.42 -9.19 -17.09
N PHE A 340 -28.10 -9.06 -16.85
CA PHE A 340 -27.57 -7.96 -16.03
C PHE A 340 -27.69 -6.59 -16.69
N ALA A 341 -27.61 -6.51 -18.02
CA ALA A 341 -27.87 -5.27 -18.75
C ALA A 341 -29.33 -4.82 -18.60
N GLN A 342 -30.29 -5.75 -18.66
CA GLN A 342 -31.69 -5.46 -18.37
C GLN A 342 -31.92 -5.08 -16.91
N LEU A 343 -31.33 -5.83 -15.97
CA LEU A 343 -31.43 -5.57 -14.53
C LEU A 343 -30.91 -4.19 -14.18
N GLY A 344 -29.75 -3.78 -14.71
CA GLY A 344 -29.19 -2.44 -14.46
C GLY A 344 -30.11 -1.33 -14.98
N VAL A 345 -30.73 -1.52 -16.14
CA VAL A 345 -31.70 -0.56 -16.68
C VAL A 345 -32.99 -0.52 -15.86
N GLN A 346 -33.46 -1.65 -15.33
CA GLN A 346 -34.63 -1.70 -14.43
C GLN A 346 -34.34 -1.11 -13.05
N LEU A 347 -33.14 -1.33 -12.51
CA LEU A 347 -32.67 -0.75 -11.25
C LEU A 347 -32.59 0.78 -11.36
N GLY A 348 -32.16 1.29 -12.52
CA GLY A 348 -32.13 2.72 -12.83
C GLY A 348 -30.86 3.44 -12.35
N HIS A 349 -30.61 4.62 -12.94
CA HIS A 349 -29.38 5.40 -12.70
C HIS A 349 -29.19 5.81 -11.24
N GLU A 350 -30.27 6.23 -10.58
CA GLU A 350 -30.20 6.73 -9.21
C GLU A 350 -29.75 5.64 -8.22
N ALA A 351 -30.35 4.45 -8.31
CA ALA A 351 -29.96 3.31 -7.48
C ALA A 351 -28.56 2.78 -7.84
N PHE A 352 -28.18 2.84 -9.12
CA PHE A 352 -26.82 2.50 -9.55
C PHE A 352 -25.77 3.44 -8.93
N HIS A 353 -25.99 4.76 -8.96
CA HIS A 353 -25.07 5.74 -8.38
C HIS A 353 -25.02 5.63 -6.86
N ARG A 354 -26.17 5.46 -6.19
CA ARG A 354 -26.22 5.17 -4.74
C ARG A 354 -25.46 3.90 -4.36
N ALA A 355 -25.52 2.86 -5.19
CA ALA A 355 -24.70 1.67 -4.97
C ALA A 355 -23.21 2.00 -5.13
N GLY A 356 -22.84 2.85 -6.08
CA GLY A 356 -21.46 3.31 -6.22
C GLY A 356 -20.93 4.01 -4.97
N ASP A 357 -21.70 4.93 -4.40
CA ASP A 357 -21.34 5.63 -3.17
C ASP A 357 -21.25 4.66 -1.98
N ARG A 358 -22.24 3.77 -1.82
CA ARG A 358 -22.26 2.76 -0.75
C ARG A 358 -21.06 1.81 -0.79
N PHE A 359 -20.59 1.47 -1.99
CA PHE A 359 -19.42 0.61 -2.21
C PHE A 359 -18.11 1.41 -2.25
N LEU A 360 -18.15 2.71 -1.95
CA LEU A 360 -17.00 3.62 -1.92
C LEU A 360 -16.27 3.73 -3.26
N PHE A 361 -16.98 3.70 -4.40
CA PHE A 361 -16.37 4.01 -5.70
C PHE A 361 -15.95 5.49 -5.80
N ASN A 362 -14.88 5.78 -6.55
CA ASN A 362 -14.28 7.13 -6.64
C ASN A 362 -13.62 7.64 -5.35
N HIS A 363 -13.34 6.77 -4.38
CA HIS A 363 -12.65 7.11 -3.13
C HIS A 363 -11.19 6.63 -3.09
N ARG A 364 -10.47 7.13 -2.08
CA ARG A 364 -9.19 6.58 -1.62
C ARG A 364 -9.38 6.02 -0.22
N ILE A 365 -8.86 4.82 0.02
CA ILE A 365 -8.90 4.15 1.33
C ILE A 365 -7.48 4.04 1.87
N ALA A 366 -7.27 4.42 3.13
CA ALA A 366 -6.00 4.25 3.79
C ALA A 366 -5.75 2.76 4.10
N LEU A 367 -4.59 2.26 3.66
CA LEU A 367 -4.09 0.92 3.98
C LEU A 367 -3.26 0.90 5.27
N THR A 368 -2.82 2.08 5.71
CA THR A 368 -2.11 2.29 6.97
C THR A 368 -2.50 3.59 7.64
N GLU A 369 -2.58 3.57 8.96
CA GLU A 369 -2.83 4.70 9.85
C GLU A 369 -1.81 4.69 11.00
N GLY A 370 -1.55 5.84 11.62
CA GLY A 370 -0.64 5.94 12.77
C GLY A 370 0.85 5.86 12.44
N LEU A 371 1.22 5.67 11.17
CA LEU A 371 2.60 5.80 10.69
C LEU A 371 2.92 7.22 10.23
N SER A 372 4.20 7.50 9.98
CA SER A 372 4.66 8.83 9.53
C SER A 372 4.08 9.28 8.18
N ARG A 373 3.68 8.33 7.34
CA ARG A 373 2.85 8.55 6.15
C ARG A 373 1.89 7.38 5.96
N SER A 374 0.74 7.65 5.35
CA SER A 374 -0.23 6.61 4.99
C SER A 374 0.01 6.05 3.59
N GLN A 375 -0.09 4.73 3.44
CA GLN A 375 -0.32 4.07 2.16
C GLN A 375 -1.81 4.13 1.82
N PHE A 376 -2.14 4.24 0.54
CA PHE A 376 -3.54 4.34 0.09
C PHE A 376 -3.80 3.39 -1.07
N MET A 377 -5.05 2.96 -1.19
CA MET A 377 -5.58 2.37 -2.42
C MET A 377 -6.64 3.27 -3.05
N ARG A 378 -6.71 3.27 -4.37
CA ARG A 378 -7.86 3.80 -5.13
C ARG A 378 -8.91 2.70 -5.21
N THR A 379 -10.19 3.07 -5.20
CA THR A 379 -11.27 2.08 -5.27
C THR A 379 -11.70 1.82 -6.71
N ALA A 380 -12.26 2.83 -7.35
CA ALA A 380 -12.78 2.77 -8.71
C ALA A 380 -12.76 4.17 -9.33
N ARG A 381 -12.88 4.21 -10.65
CA ARG A 381 -13.24 5.41 -11.41
C ARG A 381 -14.51 5.10 -12.19
N ILE A 382 -15.64 5.65 -11.75
CA ILE A 382 -16.91 5.58 -12.45
C ILE A 382 -17.34 7.00 -12.76
N GLU A 383 -17.36 7.34 -14.06
CA GLU A 383 -17.85 8.64 -14.50
C GLU A 383 -19.37 8.69 -14.41
N PRO A 384 -19.96 9.85 -14.05
CA PRO A 384 -21.40 10.01 -14.02
C PRO A 384 -22.04 9.61 -15.36
N ILE A 385 -23.05 8.74 -15.27
CA ILE A 385 -23.85 8.30 -16.40
C ILE A 385 -25.13 9.13 -16.36
N ALA A 386 -25.32 9.95 -17.40
CA ALA A 386 -26.51 10.79 -17.53
C ALA A 386 -27.78 9.92 -17.60
N THR A 387 -28.89 10.41 -17.04
CA THR A 387 -30.18 9.70 -17.03
C THR A 387 -30.71 9.39 -18.44
N SER A 388 -30.37 10.22 -19.43
CA SER A 388 -30.66 9.98 -20.84
C SER A 388 -29.84 8.83 -21.46
N ASP A 389 -28.69 8.48 -20.88
CA ASP A 389 -27.79 7.44 -21.37
C ASP A 389 -28.13 6.06 -20.77
N ARG A 390 -29.28 5.52 -21.20
CA ARG A 390 -29.72 4.17 -20.78
C ARG A 390 -28.79 3.06 -21.30
N TYR A 391 -28.17 3.25 -22.45
CA TYR A 391 -27.26 2.26 -23.02
C TYR A 391 -25.93 2.24 -22.24
N GLY A 392 -25.41 3.41 -21.86
CA GLY A 392 -24.26 3.52 -20.98
C GLY A 392 -24.49 2.86 -19.62
N LEU A 393 -25.70 3.00 -19.05
CA LEU A 393 -26.07 2.26 -17.83
C LEU A 393 -26.10 0.74 -18.05
N ALA A 394 -26.65 0.28 -19.18
CA ALA A 394 -26.66 -1.14 -19.53
C ALA A 394 -25.24 -1.73 -19.69
N GLN A 395 -24.31 -0.94 -20.25
CA GLN A 395 -22.89 -1.34 -20.34
C GLN A 395 -22.21 -1.33 -18.97
N ALA A 396 -22.44 -0.30 -18.16
CA ALA A 396 -21.90 -0.20 -16.81
C ALA A 396 -22.37 -1.35 -15.92
N ALA A 397 -23.62 -1.77 -16.07
CA ALA A 397 -24.24 -2.90 -15.38
C ALA A 397 -23.52 -4.24 -15.60
N ILE A 398 -22.84 -4.41 -16.74
CA ILE A 398 -22.03 -5.60 -17.03
C ILE A 398 -20.52 -5.36 -16.82
N GLY A 399 -20.15 -4.24 -16.20
CA GLY A 399 -18.78 -3.86 -15.90
C GLY A 399 -18.00 -3.35 -17.11
N GLN A 400 -18.69 -2.75 -18.09
CA GLN A 400 -18.12 -2.17 -19.31
C GLN A 400 -18.42 -0.67 -19.41
N GLY A 401 -17.84 -0.02 -20.42
CA GLY A 401 -18.06 1.41 -20.65
C GLY A 401 -17.30 2.27 -19.65
N LYS A 402 -18.01 3.05 -18.83
CA LYS A 402 -17.44 4.08 -17.94
C LYS A 402 -17.03 3.57 -16.56
N VAL A 403 -16.94 2.25 -16.37
CA VAL A 403 -16.62 1.62 -15.08
C VAL A 403 -15.20 1.08 -15.11
N LEU A 404 -14.34 1.63 -14.27
CA LEU A 404 -13.01 1.10 -14.00
C LEU A 404 -12.85 0.84 -12.51
N VAL A 405 -12.20 -0.26 -12.13
CA VAL A 405 -11.97 -0.65 -10.73
C VAL A 405 -10.52 -1.05 -10.52
N THR A 406 -10.07 -0.99 -9.26
CA THR A 406 -8.80 -1.60 -8.86
C THR A 406 -9.01 -3.04 -8.40
N PRO A 407 -8.01 -3.92 -8.54
CA PRO A 407 -8.03 -5.26 -7.95
C PRO A 407 -8.28 -5.24 -6.43
N ALA A 408 -7.69 -4.30 -5.71
CA ALA A 408 -7.90 -4.15 -4.27
C ALA A 408 -9.35 -3.85 -3.91
N GLN A 409 -10.05 -3.01 -4.68
CA GLN A 409 -11.48 -2.76 -4.47
C GLN A 409 -12.32 -4.01 -4.68
N MET A 410 -11.99 -4.79 -5.72
CA MET A 410 -12.72 -6.01 -6.01
C MET A 410 -12.48 -7.10 -4.95
N ALA A 411 -11.29 -7.15 -4.35
CA ALA A 411 -11.03 -8.01 -3.18
C ALA A 411 -11.83 -7.54 -1.96
N LEU A 412 -11.92 -6.23 -1.72
CA LEU A 412 -12.72 -5.66 -0.63
C LEU A 412 -14.21 -6.00 -0.79
N ILE A 413 -14.74 -5.98 -2.02
CA ILE A 413 -16.13 -6.37 -2.30
C ILE A 413 -16.34 -7.86 -2.02
N ALA A 414 -15.44 -8.73 -2.48
CA ALA A 414 -15.52 -10.16 -2.19
C ALA A 414 -15.44 -10.44 -0.68
N ALA A 415 -14.59 -9.70 0.04
CA ALA A 415 -14.50 -9.76 1.49
C ALA A 415 -15.79 -9.31 2.18
N ALA A 416 -16.45 -8.25 1.70
CA ALA A 416 -17.73 -7.82 2.24
C ALA A 416 -18.82 -8.89 2.06
N VAL A 417 -18.86 -9.60 0.92
CA VAL A 417 -19.78 -10.74 0.73
C VAL A 417 -19.48 -11.85 1.75
N ALA A 418 -18.20 -12.16 1.98
CA ALA A 418 -17.78 -13.18 2.94
C ALA A 418 -18.01 -12.77 4.41
N ASN A 419 -18.11 -11.46 4.68
CA ASN A 419 -18.25 -10.86 6.01
C ASN A 419 -19.65 -10.28 6.24
N ASP A 420 -20.68 -11.01 5.82
CA ASP A 420 -22.10 -10.70 6.08
C ASP A 420 -22.48 -9.26 5.66
N GLY A 421 -21.87 -8.78 4.58
CA GLY A 421 -22.11 -7.50 3.94
C GLY A 421 -21.31 -6.32 4.51
N VAL A 422 -20.45 -6.54 5.51
CA VAL A 422 -19.64 -5.50 6.15
C VAL A 422 -18.24 -5.43 5.53
N ALA A 423 -17.85 -4.26 5.02
CA ALA A 423 -16.52 -4.01 4.50
C ALA A 423 -15.59 -3.54 5.62
N MET A 424 -14.52 -4.30 5.88
CA MET A 424 -13.47 -3.89 6.82
C MET A 424 -12.41 -3.05 6.11
N ARG A 425 -11.85 -2.05 6.80
CA ARG A 425 -10.73 -1.24 6.28
C ARG A 425 -9.53 -2.16 6.05
N PRO A 426 -9.00 -2.26 4.82
CA PRO A 426 -7.79 -3.02 4.59
C PRO A 426 -6.62 -2.44 5.39
N ARG A 427 -5.86 -3.30 6.06
CA ARG A 427 -4.74 -2.91 6.95
C ARG A 427 -3.46 -3.67 6.60
N LEU A 428 -2.38 -2.95 6.34
CA LEU A 428 -1.06 -3.54 6.04
C LEU A 428 -0.26 -3.88 7.29
N THR A 429 -0.48 -3.22 8.43
CA THR A 429 0.29 -3.42 9.66
C THR A 429 -0.49 -4.22 10.70
N THR A 430 0.20 -5.00 11.53
CA THR A 430 -0.46 -5.76 12.62
C THR A 430 -0.88 -4.89 13.79
N GLY A 431 -0.17 -3.78 14.03
CA GLY A 431 -0.39 -2.86 15.15
C GLY A 431 -1.62 -1.94 15.01
N GLU A 432 -2.22 -1.85 13.82
CA GLU A 432 -3.45 -1.08 13.61
C GLU A 432 -4.70 -1.85 14.02
N PRO A 433 -5.63 -1.24 14.79
CA PRO A 433 -6.89 -1.87 15.13
C PRO A 433 -7.77 -2.07 13.90
N ALA A 434 -8.57 -3.14 13.91
CA ALA A 434 -9.57 -3.38 12.88
C ALA A 434 -10.66 -2.29 12.93
N ALA A 435 -11.04 -1.78 11.76
CA ALA A 435 -12.07 -0.76 11.62
C ALA A 435 -13.02 -1.12 10.48
N THR A 436 -14.30 -0.78 10.61
CA THR A 436 -15.27 -0.94 9.53
C THR A 436 -15.26 0.29 8.63
N LEU A 437 -15.38 0.09 7.32
CA LEU A 437 -15.68 1.14 6.34
C LEU A 437 -17.18 1.38 6.20
N GLY A 438 -17.99 0.45 6.66
CA GLY A 438 -19.44 0.46 6.55
C GLY A 438 -20.02 -0.83 5.97
N ARG A 439 -21.33 -0.82 5.75
CA ARG A 439 -22.09 -1.94 5.21
C ARG A 439 -22.32 -1.74 3.72
N PHE A 440 -21.73 -2.61 2.90
CA PHE A 440 -21.89 -2.57 1.44
C PHE A 440 -23.20 -3.23 0.99
N MET A 441 -23.68 -4.22 1.73
CA MET A 441 -24.96 -4.89 1.46
C MET A 441 -25.60 -5.42 2.73
N SER A 442 -26.90 -5.72 2.68
CA SER A 442 -27.56 -6.40 3.80
C SER A 442 -26.96 -7.79 4.05
N ASP A 443 -27.10 -8.28 5.28
CA ASP A 443 -26.71 -9.63 5.65
C ASP A 443 -27.40 -10.70 4.79
N ALA A 444 -28.71 -10.56 4.57
CA ALA A 444 -29.48 -11.47 3.71
C ALA A 444 -28.95 -11.49 2.27
N THR A 445 -28.63 -10.31 1.71
CA THR A 445 -28.01 -10.19 0.38
C THR A 445 -26.64 -10.86 0.34
N ALA A 446 -25.79 -10.65 1.35
CA ALA A 446 -24.46 -11.25 1.43
C ALA A 446 -24.53 -12.78 1.46
N ARG A 447 -25.43 -13.36 2.28
CA ARG A 447 -25.64 -14.82 2.34
C ARG A 447 -26.13 -15.39 1.01
N ARG A 448 -27.09 -14.71 0.36
CA ARG A 448 -27.60 -15.13 -0.95
C ARG A 448 -26.53 -15.06 -2.03
N LEU A 449 -25.74 -13.98 -2.06
CA LEU A 449 -24.60 -13.84 -2.97
C LEU A 449 -23.51 -14.87 -2.72
N SER A 450 -23.20 -15.18 -1.46
CA SER A 450 -22.27 -16.23 -1.10
C SER A 450 -22.70 -17.58 -1.70
N GLY A 451 -23.97 -17.96 -1.55
CA GLY A 451 -24.53 -19.17 -2.16
C GLY A 451 -24.48 -19.16 -3.68
N MET A 452 -24.84 -18.05 -4.33
CA MET A 452 -24.75 -17.93 -5.79
C MET A 452 -23.29 -18.01 -6.28
N MET A 453 -22.35 -17.34 -5.60
CA MET A 453 -20.92 -17.36 -5.93
C MET A 453 -20.30 -18.74 -5.69
N ARG A 454 -20.79 -19.52 -4.72
CA ARG A 454 -20.43 -20.94 -4.58
C ARG A 454 -20.88 -21.72 -5.80
N ARG A 455 -22.12 -21.52 -6.27
CA ARG A 455 -22.66 -22.21 -7.46
C ARG A 455 -21.98 -21.80 -8.76
N VAL A 456 -21.50 -20.57 -8.88
CA VAL A 456 -20.63 -20.17 -10.00
C VAL A 456 -19.40 -21.09 -10.09
N VAL A 457 -18.84 -21.49 -8.94
CA VAL A 457 -17.69 -22.39 -8.89
C VAL A 457 -18.10 -23.85 -8.99
N SER A 458 -19.18 -24.33 -8.36
CA SER A 458 -19.52 -25.76 -8.40
C SER A 458 -20.14 -26.23 -9.72
N GLU A 459 -20.89 -25.37 -10.40
CA GLU A 459 -21.64 -25.75 -11.61
C GLU A 459 -21.52 -24.76 -12.77
N GLY A 460 -21.10 -23.52 -12.50
CA GLY A 460 -21.04 -22.45 -13.49
C GLY A 460 -19.68 -22.22 -14.13
N THR A 461 -19.45 -20.97 -14.53
CA THR A 461 -18.23 -20.52 -15.23
C THR A 461 -16.92 -20.73 -14.46
N GLY A 462 -16.96 -20.96 -13.14
CA GLY A 462 -15.81 -21.20 -12.28
C GLY A 462 -15.48 -22.69 -12.06
N ARG A 463 -16.17 -23.63 -12.69
CA ARG A 463 -16.05 -25.08 -12.44
C ARG A 463 -14.64 -25.65 -12.48
N GLY A 464 -13.75 -25.07 -13.29
CA GLY A 464 -12.36 -25.52 -13.38
C GLY A 464 -11.54 -25.38 -12.09
N ILE A 465 -12.04 -24.66 -11.08
CA ILE A 465 -11.37 -24.49 -9.78
C ILE A 465 -12.14 -25.11 -8.61
N ASP A 466 -13.24 -25.81 -8.87
CA ASP A 466 -13.95 -26.52 -7.81
C ASP A 466 -13.11 -27.68 -7.28
N THR A 467 -13.13 -27.86 -5.96
CA THR A 467 -12.21 -28.78 -5.29
C THR A 467 -12.82 -29.26 -3.97
N PRO A 468 -12.75 -30.56 -3.62
CA PRO A 468 -13.37 -31.08 -2.40
C PRO A 468 -12.69 -30.62 -1.10
N GLU A 469 -11.43 -30.18 -1.17
CA GLU A 469 -10.61 -29.78 -0.02
C GLU A 469 -11.02 -28.42 0.54
N LEU A 470 -11.57 -27.54 -0.30
CA LEU A 470 -11.88 -26.17 0.07
C LEU A 470 -13.08 -25.66 -0.73
N ALA A 471 -14.16 -25.34 -0.02
CA ALA A 471 -15.34 -24.76 -0.64
C ALA A 471 -15.04 -23.32 -1.11
N ILE A 472 -14.68 -23.15 -2.38
CA ILE A 472 -14.41 -21.84 -2.97
C ILE A 472 -15.71 -21.25 -3.54
N ALA A 473 -15.97 -19.98 -3.22
CA ALA A 473 -17.00 -19.15 -3.84
C ALA A 473 -16.34 -18.04 -4.65
N GLY A 474 -16.88 -17.71 -5.82
CA GLY A 474 -16.31 -16.65 -6.62
C GLY A 474 -17.13 -16.23 -7.83
N LYS A 475 -16.56 -15.29 -8.58
CA LYS A 475 -17.07 -14.84 -9.87
C LYS A 475 -15.90 -14.67 -10.84
N THR A 476 -16.01 -15.31 -11.99
CA THR A 476 -15.10 -15.07 -13.12
C THR A 476 -15.49 -13.78 -13.85
N GLY A 477 -14.51 -13.09 -14.42
CA GLY A 477 -14.71 -11.95 -15.29
C GLY A 477 -13.83 -12.02 -16.53
N THR A 478 -14.36 -11.55 -17.64
CA THR A 478 -13.62 -11.31 -18.87
C THR A 478 -13.98 -9.92 -19.32
N ALA A 479 -13.00 -9.01 -19.31
CA ALA A 479 -13.21 -7.62 -19.69
C ALA A 479 -12.56 -7.36 -21.04
N GLN A 480 -13.38 -7.01 -22.03
CA GLN A 480 -12.92 -6.68 -23.37
C GLN A 480 -11.91 -5.53 -23.33
N ASN A 481 -10.81 -5.72 -24.04
CA ASN A 481 -9.76 -4.73 -24.22
C ASN A 481 -9.71 -4.40 -25.72
N PRO A 482 -9.88 -3.13 -26.13
CA PRO A 482 -9.81 -2.76 -27.55
C PRO A 482 -8.39 -2.93 -28.15
N PHE A 483 -7.36 -3.01 -27.32
CA PHE A 483 -5.96 -3.05 -27.75
C PHE A 483 -5.32 -4.44 -27.69
N GLY A 484 -6.09 -5.51 -27.46
CA GLY A 484 -5.54 -6.86 -27.38
C GLY A 484 -6.52 -7.90 -26.84
N ALA A 485 -5.98 -8.96 -26.24
CA ALA A 485 -6.81 -9.95 -25.56
C ALA A 485 -7.55 -9.33 -24.36
N SER A 486 -8.68 -9.93 -23.99
CA SER A 486 -9.45 -9.48 -22.83
C SER A 486 -8.65 -9.63 -21.53
N HIS A 487 -8.91 -8.76 -20.55
CA HIS A 487 -8.39 -8.93 -19.20
C HIS A 487 -9.14 -10.06 -18.50
N SER A 488 -8.38 -10.94 -17.84
CA SER A 488 -8.88 -12.08 -17.10
C SER A 488 -9.04 -11.70 -15.63
N TRP A 489 -10.24 -11.87 -15.10
CA TRP A 489 -10.60 -11.53 -13.72
C TRP A 489 -11.13 -12.75 -12.96
N PHE A 490 -10.81 -12.80 -11.68
CA PHE A 490 -11.52 -13.61 -10.71
C PHE A 490 -11.60 -12.87 -9.38
N ILE A 491 -12.76 -12.91 -8.74
CA ILE A 491 -12.94 -12.47 -7.36
C ILE A 491 -13.60 -13.59 -6.58
N GLY A 492 -13.27 -13.76 -5.32
CA GLY A 492 -13.86 -14.82 -4.54
C GLY A 492 -13.38 -14.85 -3.11
N PHE A 493 -13.78 -15.89 -2.40
CA PHE A 493 -13.37 -16.16 -1.05
C PHE A 493 -13.51 -17.65 -0.74
N ALA A 494 -12.81 -18.07 0.29
CA ALA A 494 -12.99 -19.38 0.90
C ALA A 494 -12.77 -19.28 2.42
N PRO A 495 -13.41 -20.15 3.22
CA PRO A 495 -14.42 -21.12 2.80
C PRO A 495 -15.79 -20.46 2.50
N ALA A 496 -16.57 -21.10 1.64
CA ALA A 496 -17.89 -20.64 1.18
C ALA A 496 -19.02 -21.11 2.11
N SER A 497 -18.94 -20.75 3.39
CA SER A 497 -19.97 -21.05 4.40
C SER A 497 -20.26 -19.82 5.24
N SER A 498 -21.55 -19.56 5.48
CA SER A 498 -22.03 -18.44 6.30
C SER A 498 -21.41 -18.46 7.71
N GLY A 499 -21.04 -17.29 8.22
CA GLY A 499 -20.52 -17.13 9.59
C GLY A 499 -19.04 -17.50 9.77
N GLN A 500 -18.34 -17.95 8.73
CA GLN A 500 -16.90 -18.28 8.79
C GLN A 500 -15.98 -17.13 8.36
N ALA A 501 -16.46 -15.88 8.36
CA ALA A 501 -15.65 -14.70 8.01
C ALA A 501 -14.34 -14.61 8.82
N ALA A 502 -14.38 -15.06 10.08
CA ALA A 502 -13.24 -15.11 11.00
C ALA A 502 -12.10 -16.02 10.50
N ALA A 503 -12.43 -17.08 9.76
CA ALA A 503 -11.49 -18.07 9.23
C ALA A 503 -11.36 -18.01 7.69
N GLY A 504 -11.87 -16.95 7.06
CA GLY A 504 -11.89 -16.80 5.62
C GLY A 504 -10.77 -15.94 5.04
N LEU A 505 -10.54 -16.10 3.74
CA LEU A 505 -9.72 -15.23 2.91
C LEU A 505 -10.51 -14.86 1.65
N ALA A 506 -10.56 -13.57 1.36
CA ALA A 506 -11.04 -13.05 0.09
C ALA A 506 -9.86 -12.80 -0.84
N VAL A 507 -10.08 -12.97 -2.14
CA VAL A 507 -9.08 -12.85 -3.19
C VAL A 507 -9.65 -12.12 -4.40
N ALA A 508 -8.84 -11.27 -5.02
CA ALA A 508 -9.05 -10.78 -6.39
C ALA A 508 -7.79 -10.99 -7.21
N VAL A 509 -7.96 -11.50 -8.42
CA VAL A 509 -6.89 -11.72 -9.40
C VAL A 509 -7.27 -11.01 -10.69
N LEU A 510 -6.36 -10.19 -11.18
CA LEU A 510 -6.39 -9.60 -12.51
C LEU A 510 -5.15 -10.05 -13.28
N VAL A 511 -5.37 -10.53 -14.50
CA VAL A 511 -4.29 -10.73 -15.48
C VAL A 511 -4.64 -9.94 -16.73
N GLU A 512 -3.85 -8.91 -17.00
CA GLU A 512 -4.00 -8.09 -18.20
C GLU A 512 -3.80 -8.94 -19.44
N GLN A 513 -4.71 -8.83 -20.42
CA GLN A 513 -4.66 -9.63 -21.65
C GLN A 513 -4.60 -11.15 -21.40
N GLY A 514 -5.04 -11.60 -20.21
CA GLY A 514 -5.03 -13.00 -19.82
C GLY A 514 -6.13 -13.86 -20.43
N GLY A 515 -6.96 -13.29 -21.32
CA GLY A 515 -8.08 -13.98 -21.94
C GLY A 515 -9.24 -14.19 -20.97
N TYR A 516 -9.72 -15.43 -20.85
CA TYR A 516 -10.89 -15.74 -20.02
C TYR A 516 -10.56 -15.81 -18.53
N GLY A 517 -11.46 -15.30 -17.69
CA GLY A 517 -11.37 -15.39 -16.22
C GLY A 517 -11.17 -16.81 -15.70
N SER A 518 -11.90 -17.76 -16.28
CA SER A 518 -11.91 -19.17 -15.89
C SER A 518 -10.61 -19.92 -16.18
N THR A 519 -9.84 -19.49 -17.18
CA THR A 519 -8.62 -20.19 -17.64
C THR A 519 -7.35 -19.66 -17.00
N THR A 520 -7.35 -18.40 -16.56
CA THR A 520 -6.13 -17.70 -16.14
C THR A 520 -6.23 -17.17 -14.72
N ALA A 521 -7.16 -16.27 -14.42
CA ALA A 521 -7.26 -15.66 -13.10
C ALA A 521 -7.78 -16.63 -12.02
N ALA A 522 -8.81 -17.43 -12.35
CA ALA A 522 -9.41 -18.36 -11.39
C ALA A 522 -8.41 -19.42 -10.89
N PRO A 523 -7.61 -20.10 -11.74
CA PRO A 523 -6.61 -21.06 -11.26
C PRO A 523 -5.53 -20.44 -10.37
N ILE A 524 -5.14 -19.17 -10.61
CA ILE A 524 -4.21 -18.46 -9.72
C ILE A 524 -4.84 -18.27 -8.33
N ALA A 525 -6.10 -17.86 -8.28
CA ALA A 525 -6.83 -17.70 -7.01
C ALA A 525 -6.96 -19.02 -6.25
N ARG A 526 -7.30 -20.11 -6.95
CA ARG A 526 -7.38 -21.46 -6.36
C ARG A 526 -6.08 -21.85 -5.69
N ASP A 527 -4.97 -21.71 -6.42
CA ASP A 527 -3.69 -22.22 -5.94
C ASP A 527 -3.17 -21.40 -4.73
N LEU A 528 -3.50 -20.11 -4.67
CA LEU A 528 -3.26 -19.28 -3.49
C LEU A 528 -4.14 -19.66 -2.29
N LEU A 529 -5.43 -19.92 -2.51
CA LEU A 529 -6.34 -20.35 -1.45
C LEU A 529 -5.94 -21.72 -0.89
N LEU A 530 -5.58 -22.68 -1.75
CA LEU A 530 -5.05 -23.98 -1.33
C LEU A 530 -3.71 -23.85 -0.60
N ARG A 531 -2.82 -22.97 -1.06
CA ARG A 531 -1.57 -22.69 -0.33
C ARG A 531 -1.85 -22.07 1.04
N ALA A 532 -2.83 -21.17 1.14
CA ALA A 532 -3.23 -20.57 2.40
C ALA A 532 -3.79 -21.62 3.38
N GLN A 533 -4.57 -22.59 2.88
CA GLN A 533 -5.03 -23.74 3.66
C GLN A 533 -3.87 -24.59 4.17
N GLN A 534 -2.91 -24.95 3.32
CA GLN A 534 -1.70 -25.68 3.74
C GLN A 534 -0.88 -24.95 4.80
N ARG A 535 -0.97 -23.62 4.84
CA ARG A 535 -0.30 -22.76 5.83
C ARG A 535 -1.13 -22.55 7.10
N GLY A 536 -2.32 -23.14 7.20
CA GLY A 536 -3.22 -22.97 8.34
C GLY A 536 -3.83 -21.57 8.46
N LEU A 537 -3.95 -20.84 7.35
CA LEU A 537 -4.68 -19.57 7.29
C LEU A 537 -6.18 -19.75 6.95
N LEU A 538 -6.52 -20.94 6.46
CA LEU A 538 -7.87 -21.42 6.20
C LEU A 538 -8.02 -22.79 6.90
N PRO A 539 -9.25 -23.19 7.27
CA PRO A 539 -9.52 -24.46 7.96
C PRO A 539 -9.22 -25.70 7.11
#